data_AF-A0A7S1CWN6-F1
#
_entry.id   AF-A0A7S1CWN6-F1
#
_cell.length_a   1.000
_cell.length_b   1.000
_cell.length_c   1.000
_cell.angle_alpha   90.00
_cell.angle_beta   90.00
_cell.angle_gamma   90.00
#
_symmetry.space_group_name_H-M   'P 1'
#
loop_
_entity.id
_entity.type
_entity.pdbx_description
1 polymer ?
#
loop_
_entity_poly.entity_id
_entity_poly.type
_entity_poly.pdbx_seq_one_letter_code
_entity_poly.pdbx_strand_id
1 'polypeptide(L)'
;GALRAVAAPNMADADLPTVELEPVGDGQPEPEAAMRDGRDSDISHSDVCTKYREAAKIANLALEGLVAQAKPGVKVIDLCKFGDKVISQKCASIYQKKVKGKFVEKGIAFPTCVSVNECVCHNSPLESDAEQPKLAPGDMVKLDVGCYVDGYIAVAAHTVVIEESLPEAPLLMGQQADVLQAAYIASEVATKLLLPGNTNSQVTEAIAKVAHAFGV
;
A
#
# COMPACT_ATOMS: atom_id res chain seq x y z
N GLY A 1 -4.23 -17.74 18.18
CA GLY A 1 -2.94 -18.08 18.81
C GLY A 1 -2.16 -16.80 18.96
N ALA A 2 -1.87 -16.37 20.18
CA ALA A 2 -1.29 -15.06 20.46
C ALA A 2 0.23 -15.05 20.23
N LEU A 3 0.74 -13.97 19.63
CA LEU A 3 2.17 -13.65 19.58
C LEU A 3 2.42 -12.28 20.22
N ARG A 4 3.54 -12.14 20.93
CA ARG A 4 3.97 -10.94 21.65
C ARG A 4 5.34 -10.49 21.10
N ALA A 5 5.54 -9.19 20.87
CA ALA A 5 6.81 -8.63 20.43
C ALA A 5 7.33 -7.54 21.40
N VAL A 6 8.66 -7.51 21.54
CA VAL A 6 9.44 -6.76 22.52
C VAL A 6 10.05 -5.51 21.87
N ALA A 7 10.14 -4.41 22.63
CA ALA A 7 10.62 -3.11 22.20
C ALA A 7 12.16 -3.00 22.10
N ALA A 8 12.66 -2.11 21.23
CA ALA A 8 14.04 -1.64 21.18
C ALA A 8 14.11 -0.12 20.88
N PRO A 9 15.20 0.58 21.26
CA PRO A 9 15.16 2.00 21.60
C PRO A 9 15.59 2.98 20.49
N ASN A 10 15.31 4.25 20.78
CA ASN A 10 15.35 5.47 19.97
C ASN A 10 16.77 5.95 19.63
N MET A 11 16.99 6.51 18.44
CA MET A 11 18.17 7.33 18.12
C MET A 11 17.75 8.58 17.34
N ALA A 12 18.05 9.73 17.92
CA ALA A 12 17.83 11.07 17.39
C ALA A 12 19.09 11.62 16.69
N ASP A 13 18.83 12.57 15.79
CA ASP A 13 19.68 13.64 15.25
C ASP A 13 20.93 13.31 14.41
N ALA A 14 20.86 13.71 13.14
CA ALA A 14 22.00 14.20 12.35
C ALA A 14 21.51 15.17 11.26
N ASP A 15 22.05 16.40 11.27
CA ASP A 15 21.82 17.53 10.36
C ASP A 15 21.99 17.20 8.86
N LEU A 16 21.17 17.81 8.02
CA LEU A 16 21.28 17.81 6.55
C LEU A 16 21.62 19.22 6.02
N PRO A 17 22.49 19.35 5.00
CA PRO A 17 22.89 20.64 4.46
C PRO A 17 21.84 21.26 3.51
N THR A 18 21.70 22.58 3.56
CA THR A 18 20.86 23.42 2.70
C THR A 18 21.37 23.48 1.26
N VAL A 19 20.48 23.28 0.29
CA VAL A 19 20.71 23.52 -1.14
C VAL A 19 19.69 24.56 -1.63
N GLU A 20 20.18 25.67 -2.18
CA GLU A 20 19.38 26.73 -2.79
C GLU A 20 18.76 26.26 -4.12
N LEU A 21 17.48 26.58 -4.35
CA LEU A 21 16.72 26.20 -5.55
C LEU A 21 16.62 27.41 -6.49
N GLU A 22 17.01 27.25 -7.76
CA GLU A 22 16.69 28.19 -8.84
C GLU A 22 15.36 27.82 -9.54
N PRO A 23 14.63 28.80 -10.13
CA PRO A 23 13.28 28.58 -10.61
C PRO A 23 13.24 27.82 -11.96
N VAL A 24 12.34 26.84 -12.05
CA VAL A 24 12.09 26.03 -13.25
C VAL A 24 11.15 26.80 -14.19
N GLY A 25 11.60 27.03 -15.43
CA GLY A 25 10.81 27.64 -16.49
C GLY A 25 9.76 26.68 -17.08
N ASP A 26 8.61 27.24 -17.42
CA ASP A 26 7.43 26.56 -17.96
C ASP A 26 7.71 25.96 -19.35
N GLY A 27 8.18 24.71 -19.38
CA GLY A 27 8.25 23.90 -20.58
C GLY A 27 7.76 22.50 -20.25
N GLN A 28 6.53 22.16 -20.65
CA GLN A 28 6.03 20.79 -20.52
C GLN A 28 6.90 19.85 -21.35
N PRO A 29 7.54 18.82 -20.76
CA PRO A 29 8.08 17.72 -21.56
C PRO A 29 6.89 16.83 -21.96
N GLU A 30 6.69 16.68 -23.27
CA GLU A 30 5.89 15.60 -23.85
C GLU A 30 6.34 14.25 -23.25
N PRO A 31 5.42 13.35 -22.87
CA PRO A 31 5.81 12.05 -22.35
C PRO A 31 6.44 11.24 -23.47
N GLU A 32 7.76 11.07 -23.41
CA GLU A 32 8.49 10.13 -24.25
C GLU A 32 7.97 8.73 -23.91
N ALA A 33 7.03 8.23 -24.72
CA ALA A 33 6.50 6.88 -24.59
C ALA A 33 7.66 5.91 -24.73
N ALA A 34 8.12 5.35 -23.61
CA ALA A 34 9.07 4.25 -23.60
C ALA A 34 8.46 3.11 -24.41
N MET A 35 8.86 2.98 -25.67
CA MET A 35 8.51 1.84 -26.52
C MET A 35 9.00 0.58 -25.82
N ARG A 36 8.07 -0.16 -25.19
CA ARG A 36 8.29 -1.54 -24.76
C ARG A 36 8.66 -2.33 -26.02
N ASP A 37 9.87 -2.90 -26.04
CA ASP A 37 10.28 -3.90 -27.05
C ASP A 37 9.23 -5.02 -27.01
N GLY A 38 8.35 -5.02 -28.01
CA GLY A 38 7.07 -5.72 -27.99
C GLY A 38 7.19 -7.22 -28.18
N ARG A 39 8.08 -7.91 -27.45
CA ARG A 39 8.24 -9.36 -27.61
C ARG A 39 8.03 -10.21 -26.36
N ASP A 40 8.31 -9.77 -25.13
CA ASP A 40 8.16 -10.64 -23.95
C ASP A 40 7.63 -9.88 -22.72
N SER A 41 6.36 -9.46 -22.72
CA SER A 41 5.79 -8.63 -21.63
C SER A 41 4.67 -9.27 -20.82
N ASP A 42 4.35 -10.55 -21.05
CA ASP A 42 3.28 -11.25 -20.35
C ASP A 42 3.81 -12.27 -19.32
N ILE A 43 2.89 -12.80 -18.52
CA ILE A 43 3.21 -13.73 -17.42
C ILE A 43 3.61 -15.13 -17.89
N SER A 44 3.62 -15.42 -19.21
CA SER A 44 4.17 -16.69 -19.71
C SER A 44 5.69 -16.78 -19.53
N HIS A 45 6.34 -15.63 -19.32
CA HIS A 45 7.78 -15.51 -19.11
C HIS A 45 8.13 -15.51 -17.61
N SER A 46 9.09 -16.36 -17.23
CA SER A 46 9.53 -16.46 -15.83
C SER A 46 10.16 -15.17 -15.29
N ASP A 47 10.82 -14.38 -16.14
CA ASP A 47 11.39 -13.08 -15.77
C ASP A 47 10.30 -12.08 -15.38
N VAL A 48 9.21 -12.01 -16.16
CA VAL A 48 8.05 -11.16 -15.86
C VAL A 48 7.40 -11.58 -14.54
N CYS A 49 7.16 -12.89 -14.35
CA CYS A 49 6.67 -13.42 -13.08
C CYS A 49 7.60 -13.09 -11.90
N THR A 50 8.92 -13.08 -12.12
CA THR A 50 9.90 -12.74 -11.08
C THR A 50 9.78 -11.27 -10.69
N LYS A 51 9.66 -10.36 -11.66
CA LYS A 51 9.47 -8.92 -11.42
C LYS A 51 8.18 -8.61 -10.65
N TYR A 52 7.06 -9.27 -11.00
CA TYR A 52 5.82 -9.18 -10.22
C TYR A 52 6.00 -9.66 -8.77
N ARG A 53 6.70 -10.79 -8.56
CA ARG A 53 6.96 -11.30 -7.21
C ARG A 53 7.84 -10.36 -6.40
N GLU A 54 8.88 -9.77 -6.99
CA GLU A 54 9.73 -8.81 -6.30
C GLU A 54 8.97 -7.53 -5.94
N ALA A 55 8.16 -6.98 -6.86
CA ALA A 55 7.28 -5.86 -6.57
C ALA A 55 6.29 -6.18 -5.43
N ALA A 56 5.65 -7.35 -5.47
CA ALA A 56 4.70 -7.78 -4.45
C ALA A 56 5.36 -7.99 -3.07
N LYS A 57 6.56 -8.56 -3.01
CA LYS A 57 7.33 -8.71 -1.76
C LYS A 57 7.62 -7.35 -1.11
N ILE A 58 7.98 -6.35 -1.92
CA ILE A 58 8.27 -5.00 -1.42
C ILE A 58 6.98 -4.33 -0.92
N ALA A 59 5.88 -4.42 -1.69
CA ALA A 59 4.58 -3.88 -1.30
C ALA A 59 4.07 -4.51 0.01
N ASN A 60 4.13 -5.84 0.14
CA ASN A 60 3.73 -6.54 1.36
C ASN A 60 4.61 -6.16 2.56
N LEU A 61 5.93 -6.01 2.37
CA LEU A 61 6.81 -5.58 3.45
C LEU A 61 6.48 -4.16 3.94
N ALA A 62 6.19 -3.24 3.01
CA ALA A 62 5.77 -1.89 3.37
C ALA A 62 4.43 -1.91 4.12
N LEU A 63 3.47 -2.71 3.65
CA LEU A 63 2.16 -2.88 4.27
C LEU A 63 2.26 -3.49 5.68
N GLU A 64 3.06 -4.53 5.88
CA GLU A 64 3.33 -5.13 7.19
C GLU A 64 3.96 -4.10 8.15
N GLY A 65 4.90 -3.29 7.67
CA GLY A 65 5.50 -2.21 8.43
C GLY A 65 4.49 -1.13 8.82
N LEU A 66 3.59 -0.75 7.90
CA LEU A 66 2.54 0.23 8.14
C LEU A 66 1.55 -0.27 9.20
N VAL A 67 1.09 -1.52 9.10
CA VAL A 67 0.23 -2.16 10.10
C VAL A 67 0.89 -2.12 11.48
N ALA A 68 2.20 -2.43 11.56
CA ALA A 68 2.94 -2.40 12.82
C ALA A 68 3.13 -0.98 13.40
N GLN A 69 3.08 0.06 12.56
CA GLN A 69 3.28 1.46 12.95
C GLN A 69 1.97 2.22 13.17
N ALA A 70 0.84 1.72 12.64
CA ALA A 70 -0.48 2.29 12.82
C ALA A 70 -0.92 2.17 14.28
N LYS A 71 -0.65 3.22 15.07
CA LYS A 71 -0.88 3.28 16.51
C LYS A 71 -1.56 4.60 16.90
N PRO A 72 -2.22 4.66 18.07
CA PRO A 72 -2.78 5.90 18.58
C PRO A 72 -1.76 7.05 18.60
N GLY A 73 -2.18 8.22 18.16
CA GLY A 73 -1.40 9.46 18.14
C GLY A 73 -0.44 9.63 16.96
N VAL A 74 -0.24 8.60 16.14
CA VAL A 74 0.60 8.69 14.93
C VAL A 74 -0.12 9.54 13.88
N LYS A 75 0.61 10.48 13.26
CA LYS A 75 0.04 11.30 12.17
C LYS A 75 -0.09 10.48 10.90
N VAL A 76 -1.15 10.74 10.16
CA VAL A 76 -1.39 10.12 8.85
C VAL A 76 -0.22 10.36 7.88
N ILE A 77 0.29 11.60 7.80
CA ILE A 77 1.43 11.94 6.92
C ILE A 77 2.70 11.15 7.25
N ASP A 78 2.94 10.85 8.53
CA ASP A 78 4.15 10.15 8.97
C ASP A 78 4.10 8.68 8.52
N LEU A 79 2.90 8.08 8.50
CA LEU A 79 2.69 6.74 7.93
C LEU A 79 2.89 6.75 6.41
N CYS A 80 2.35 7.74 5.69
CA CYS A 80 2.55 7.83 4.25
C CYS A 80 4.04 7.92 3.89
N LYS A 81 4.78 8.82 4.55
CA LYS A 81 6.23 8.96 4.38
C LYS A 81 6.98 7.67 4.74
N PHE A 82 6.56 6.98 5.79
CA PHE A 82 7.18 5.71 6.19
C PHE A 82 7.02 4.65 5.10
N GLY A 83 5.81 4.44 4.57
CA GLY A 83 5.55 3.45 3.51
C GLY A 83 6.37 3.73 2.26
N ASP A 84 6.36 4.98 1.79
CA ASP A 84 7.11 5.42 0.61
C ASP A 84 8.63 5.25 0.79
N LYS A 85 9.13 5.54 2.01
CA LYS A 85 10.53 5.32 2.36
C LYS A 85 10.90 3.84 2.31
N VAL A 86 10.09 2.95 2.86
CA VAL A 86 10.34 1.49 2.83
C VAL A 86 10.42 1.00 1.40
N ILE A 87 9.46 1.38 0.54
CA ILE A 87 9.44 0.98 -0.88
C ILE A 87 10.68 1.50 -1.60
N SER A 88 10.98 2.78 -1.45
CA SER A 88 12.13 3.43 -2.10
C SER A 88 13.46 2.77 -1.71
N GLN A 89 13.66 2.51 -0.41
CA GLN A 89 14.87 1.87 0.09
C GLN A 89 15.03 0.44 -0.40
N LYS A 90 13.93 -0.34 -0.44
CA LYS A 90 13.99 -1.72 -0.93
C LYS A 90 14.19 -1.79 -2.43
N CYS A 91 13.54 -0.92 -3.20
CA CYS A 91 13.77 -0.81 -4.63
C CYS A 91 15.24 -0.48 -4.94
N ALA A 92 15.88 0.42 -4.18
CA ALA A 92 17.30 0.74 -4.37
C ALA A 92 18.26 -0.44 -4.15
N SER A 93 17.82 -1.49 -3.43
CA SER A 93 18.63 -2.69 -3.13
C SER A 93 18.58 -3.78 -4.21
N ILE A 94 17.62 -3.72 -5.13
CA ILE A 94 17.40 -4.74 -6.18
C ILE A 94 17.76 -4.19 -7.57
N TYR A 95 18.07 -5.08 -8.52
CA TYR A 95 18.36 -4.71 -9.91
C TYR A 95 19.32 -3.51 -10.06
N GLN A 96 20.44 -3.54 -9.30
CA GLN A 96 21.46 -2.48 -9.31
C GLN A 96 22.34 -2.51 -10.57
N LYS A 97 22.41 -3.67 -11.23
CA LYS A 97 23.13 -3.87 -12.49
C LYS A 97 22.17 -3.84 -13.66
N LYS A 98 22.72 -3.53 -14.84
CA LYS A 98 21.97 -3.56 -16.10
C LYS A 98 21.48 -4.99 -16.39
N VAL A 99 20.22 -5.11 -16.78
CA VAL A 99 19.61 -6.34 -17.31
C VAL A 99 19.42 -6.14 -18.80
N LYS A 100 19.94 -7.07 -19.62
CA LYS A 100 19.92 -6.94 -21.10
C LYS A 100 20.43 -5.57 -21.59
N GLY A 101 21.45 -5.02 -20.93
CA GLY A 101 22.08 -3.74 -21.29
C GLY A 101 21.33 -2.47 -20.85
N LYS A 102 20.17 -2.58 -20.20
CA LYS A 102 19.36 -1.45 -19.71
C LYS A 102 19.25 -1.45 -18.18
N PHE A 103 19.09 -0.28 -17.58
CA PHE A 103 18.72 -0.17 -16.17
C PHE A 103 17.25 -0.53 -16.01
N VAL A 104 16.93 -1.23 -14.92
CA VAL A 104 15.55 -1.57 -14.57
C VAL A 104 14.97 -0.45 -13.72
N GLU A 105 13.94 0.21 -14.26
CA GLU A 105 13.13 1.19 -13.55
C GLU A 105 12.30 0.51 -12.47
N LYS A 106 12.13 1.16 -11.32
CA LYS A 106 11.51 0.59 -10.13
C LYS A 106 11.24 1.68 -9.12
N GLY A 107 10.22 1.48 -8.30
CA GLY A 107 9.87 2.44 -7.25
C GLY A 107 8.41 2.33 -6.86
N ILE A 108 7.87 3.46 -6.43
CA ILE A 108 6.48 3.62 -6.00
C ILE A 108 5.58 3.62 -7.24
N ALA A 109 4.63 2.70 -7.29
CA ALA A 109 3.62 2.63 -8.33
C ALA A 109 2.34 3.37 -7.92
N PHE A 110 2.02 3.27 -6.64
CA PHE A 110 0.90 3.93 -5.99
C PHE A 110 1.42 4.46 -4.66
N PRO A 111 1.33 5.79 -4.41
CA PRO A 111 1.85 6.39 -3.19
C PRO A 111 1.15 5.79 -1.98
N THR A 112 1.84 5.77 -0.85
CA THR A 112 1.21 5.30 0.38
C THR A 112 0.01 6.20 0.71
N CYS A 113 -1.15 5.57 0.84
CA CYS A 113 -2.40 6.24 1.23
C CYS A 113 -2.93 5.64 2.53
N VAL A 114 -3.42 6.51 3.41
CA VAL A 114 -3.92 6.15 4.73
C VAL A 114 -5.26 6.85 4.93
N SER A 115 -6.33 6.09 4.74
CA SER A 115 -7.71 6.61 4.70
C SER A 115 -8.47 6.19 5.96
N VAL A 116 -8.86 7.16 6.78
CA VAL A 116 -9.44 6.93 8.11
C VAL A 116 -10.97 6.99 8.06
N ASN A 117 -11.65 6.07 8.73
CA ASN A 117 -13.11 6.03 8.94
C ASN A 117 -13.93 6.23 7.65
N GLU A 118 -14.61 7.35 7.48
CA GLU A 118 -15.45 7.70 6.33
C GLU A 118 -14.68 7.97 5.04
N CYS A 119 -13.38 8.27 5.13
CA CYS A 119 -12.54 8.51 3.96
C CYS A 119 -12.35 7.21 3.17
N VAL A 120 -12.92 7.08 1.98
CA VAL A 120 -12.95 5.81 1.24
C VAL A 120 -11.55 5.34 0.83
N CYS A 121 -10.79 6.19 0.16
CA CYS A 121 -9.47 5.85 -0.38
C CYS A 121 -8.63 7.10 -0.70
N HIS A 122 -7.37 6.87 -1.08
CA HIS A 122 -6.46 7.84 -1.70
C HIS A 122 -6.07 9.07 -0.85
N ASN A 123 -6.20 8.99 0.47
CA ASN A 123 -5.70 10.05 1.33
C ASN A 123 -4.17 9.97 1.50
N SER A 124 -3.44 10.89 0.87
CA SER A 124 -1.99 11.06 1.00
C SER A 124 -1.68 12.56 1.18
N PRO A 125 -1.74 13.08 2.42
CA PRO A 125 -1.67 14.51 2.68
C PRO A 125 -0.27 15.09 2.42
N LEU A 126 -0.23 16.36 2.05
CA LEU A 126 0.99 17.14 1.88
C LEU A 126 1.45 17.74 3.21
N GLU A 127 2.73 18.08 3.31
CA GLU A 127 3.27 18.80 4.47
C GLU A 127 2.66 20.19 4.64
N SER A 128 2.24 20.80 3.53
CA SER A 128 1.58 22.11 3.49
C SER A 128 0.12 22.08 3.93
N ASP A 129 -0.47 20.89 4.08
CA ASP A 129 -1.88 20.79 4.47
C ASP A 129 -2.05 21.30 5.90
N ALA A 130 -3.04 22.18 6.08
CA ALA A 130 -3.30 22.85 7.35
C ALA A 130 -3.67 21.86 8.47
N GLU A 131 -4.33 20.76 8.11
CA GLU A 131 -4.72 19.70 9.02
C GLU A 131 -3.79 18.50 8.89
N GLN A 132 -3.32 18.00 10.03
CA GLN A 132 -2.42 16.85 10.11
C GLN A 132 -3.06 15.82 11.04
N PRO A 133 -4.06 15.06 10.55
CA PRO A 133 -4.86 14.18 11.39
C PRO A 133 -3.99 13.09 12.02
N LYS A 134 -4.34 12.74 13.26
CA LYS A 134 -3.70 11.68 14.03
C LYS A 134 -4.68 10.55 14.23
N LEU A 135 -4.17 9.33 14.23
CA LEU A 135 -4.96 8.14 14.52
C LEU A 135 -5.42 8.14 15.98
N ALA A 136 -6.68 7.80 16.22
CA ALA A 136 -7.26 7.61 17.53
C ALA A 136 -7.63 6.12 17.75
N PRO A 137 -7.67 5.65 19.01
CA PRO A 137 -8.23 4.34 19.31
C PRO A 137 -9.67 4.22 18.77
N GLY A 138 -9.99 3.08 18.17
CA GLY A 138 -11.26 2.79 17.51
C GLY A 138 -11.32 3.17 16.03
N ASP A 139 -10.36 3.93 15.50
CA ASP A 139 -10.36 4.31 14.09
C ASP A 139 -10.21 3.08 13.17
N MET A 140 -11.02 3.03 12.12
CA MET A 140 -10.82 2.10 11.00
C MET A 140 -9.89 2.75 9.97
N VAL A 141 -8.72 2.18 9.77
CA VAL A 141 -7.68 2.74 8.92
C VAL A 141 -7.42 1.81 7.73
N LYS A 142 -7.61 2.35 6.53
CA LYS A 142 -7.33 1.66 5.27
C LYS A 142 -5.96 2.12 4.78
N LEU A 143 -5.04 1.17 4.66
CA LEU A 143 -3.67 1.35 4.22
C LEU A 143 -3.58 0.82 2.78
N ASP A 144 -3.09 1.63 1.85
CA ASP A 144 -2.88 1.24 0.44
C ASP A 144 -1.47 1.61 0.00
N VAL A 145 -0.80 0.70 -0.68
CA VAL A 145 0.58 0.85 -1.17
C VAL A 145 0.77 0.14 -2.50
N GLY A 146 1.59 0.71 -3.38
CA GLY A 146 1.96 0.07 -4.64
C GLY A 146 3.44 0.20 -4.97
N CYS A 147 4.02 -0.89 -5.45
CA CYS A 147 5.39 -0.97 -5.94
C CYS A 147 5.38 -1.43 -7.39
N TYR A 148 6.34 -0.95 -8.19
CA TYR A 148 6.61 -1.53 -9.51
C TYR A 148 8.08 -1.88 -9.70
N VAL A 149 8.32 -2.86 -10.57
CA VAL A 149 9.63 -3.22 -11.10
C VAL A 149 9.48 -3.44 -12.60
N ASP A 150 10.25 -2.71 -13.41
CA ASP A 150 10.24 -2.77 -14.89
C ASP A 150 8.85 -2.52 -15.51
N GLY A 151 8.07 -1.62 -14.89
CA GLY A 151 6.69 -1.34 -15.24
C GLY A 151 5.68 -2.45 -14.89
N TYR A 152 6.07 -3.48 -14.14
CA TYR A 152 5.16 -4.49 -13.59
C TYR A 152 4.77 -4.12 -12.16
N ILE A 153 3.48 -3.93 -11.93
CA ILE A 153 2.93 -3.31 -10.72
C ILE A 153 2.36 -4.38 -9.79
N ALA A 154 2.60 -4.22 -8.49
CA ALA A 154 1.87 -4.89 -7.43
C ALA A 154 1.34 -3.85 -6.44
N VAL A 155 0.03 -3.91 -6.16
CA VAL A 155 -0.66 -3.05 -5.19
C VAL A 155 -1.25 -3.95 -4.12
N ALA A 156 -1.22 -3.49 -2.87
CA ALA A 156 -1.79 -4.19 -1.74
C ALA A 156 -2.43 -3.19 -0.79
N ALA A 157 -3.59 -3.57 -0.26
CA ALA A 157 -4.29 -2.79 0.74
C ALA A 157 -4.72 -3.66 1.93
N HIS A 158 -4.75 -3.05 3.11
CA HIS A 158 -5.23 -3.70 4.32
C HIS A 158 -6.00 -2.71 5.20
N THR A 159 -7.04 -3.21 5.86
CA THR A 159 -7.83 -2.41 6.81
C THR A 159 -7.55 -2.90 8.22
N VAL A 160 -7.14 -1.98 9.09
CA VAL A 160 -6.89 -2.24 10.51
C VAL A 160 -7.80 -1.37 11.37
N VAL A 161 -8.14 -1.86 12.55
CA VAL A 161 -8.74 -1.03 13.59
C VAL A 161 -7.67 -0.67 14.60
N ILE A 162 -7.55 0.62 14.93
CA ILE A 162 -6.54 1.09 15.87
C ILE A 162 -6.97 0.71 17.27
N GLU A 163 -6.28 -0.27 17.85
CA GLU A 163 -6.56 -0.71 19.21
C GLU A 163 -5.98 0.28 20.23
N GLU A 164 -6.67 0.37 21.37
CA GLU A 164 -6.14 1.02 22.54
C GLU A 164 -5.07 0.12 23.17
N SER A 165 -4.03 0.70 23.79
CA SER A 165 -2.93 -0.06 24.41
C SER A 165 -3.37 -0.72 25.74
N LEU A 166 -4.38 -1.58 25.68
CA LEU A 166 -4.93 -2.33 26.81
C LEU A 166 -4.35 -3.75 26.86
N PRO A 167 -4.23 -4.35 28.05
CA PRO A 167 -3.74 -5.73 28.21
C PRO A 167 -4.60 -6.78 27.47
N GLU A 168 -5.90 -6.51 27.36
CA GLU A 168 -6.87 -7.28 26.57
C GLU A 168 -7.73 -6.27 25.81
N ALA A 169 -7.56 -6.19 24.49
CA ALA A 169 -8.43 -5.37 23.66
C ALA A 169 -9.82 -6.00 23.61
N PRO A 170 -10.91 -5.22 23.77
CA PRO A 170 -12.26 -5.74 23.62
C PRO A 170 -12.50 -6.21 22.19
N LEU A 171 -13.39 -7.19 22.02
CA LEU A 171 -13.82 -7.62 20.68
C LEU A 171 -14.46 -6.45 19.93
N LEU A 172 -14.12 -6.31 18.65
CA LEU A 172 -14.76 -5.36 17.75
C LEU A 172 -16.22 -5.79 17.52
N MET A 173 -17.18 -4.87 17.71
CA MET A 173 -18.62 -5.15 17.61
C MET A 173 -19.34 -4.08 16.78
N GLY A 174 -20.56 -4.40 16.33
CA GLY A 174 -21.43 -3.47 15.61
C GLY A 174 -21.03 -3.29 14.14
N GLN A 175 -21.50 -2.19 13.54
CA GLN A 175 -21.36 -1.93 12.09
C GLN A 175 -19.90 -1.96 11.61
N GLN A 176 -18.96 -1.56 12.46
CA GLN A 176 -17.53 -1.60 12.16
C GLN A 176 -17.01 -3.04 11.99
N ALA A 177 -17.48 -3.96 12.84
CA ALA A 177 -17.16 -5.38 12.73
C ALA A 177 -17.83 -6.01 11.50
N ASP A 178 -19.11 -5.65 11.27
CA ASP A 178 -19.90 -6.18 10.16
C ASP A 178 -19.25 -5.84 8.81
N VAL A 179 -18.89 -4.57 8.59
CA VAL A 179 -18.26 -4.13 7.33
C VAL A 179 -16.86 -4.73 7.15
N LEU A 180 -16.07 -4.85 8.21
CA LEU A 180 -14.72 -5.42 8.15
C LEU A 180 -14.78 -6.91 7.76
N GLN A 181 -15.68 -7.65 8.39
CA GLN A 181 -15.89 -9.08 8.11
C GLN A 181 -16.49 -9.28 6.71
N ALA A 182 -17.44 -8.44 6.31
CA ALA A 182 -18.03 -8.47 4.97
C ALA A 182 -16.96 -8.26 3.89
N ALA A 183 -16.10 -7.25 4.05
CA ALA A 183 -15.02 -6.96 3.12
C ALA A 183 -14.01 -8.11 3.02
N TYR A 184 -13.63 -8.72 4.15
CA TYR A 184 -12.74 -9.88 4.18
C TYR A 184 -13.35 -11.11 3.49
N ILE A 185 -14.62 -11.42 3.74
CA ILE A 185 -15.29 -12.54 3.08
C ILE A 185 -15.48 -12.25 1.58
N ALA A 186 -15.82 -11.01 1.22
CA ALA A 186 -15.98 -10.61 -0.17
C ALA A 186 -14.67 -10.77 -0.96
N SER A 187 -13.51 -10.43 -0.37
CA SER A 187 -12.20 -10.61 -1.01
C SER A 187 -11.83 -12.09 -1.18
N GLU A 188 -12.12 -12.94 -0.20
CA GLU A 188 -11.96 -14.40 -0.28
C GLU A 188 -12.85 -15.02 -1.38
N VAL A 189 -14.11 -14.58 -1.46
CA VAL A 189 -15.04 -15.03 -2.50
C VAL A 189 -14.59 -14.57 -3.88
N ALA A 190 -14.20 -13.31 -4.03
CA ALA A 190 -13.69 -12.76 -5.28
C ALA A 190 -12.46 -13.55 -5.75
N THR A 191 -11.51 -13.82 -4.86
CA THR A 191 -10.30 -14.60 -5.16
C THR A 191 -10.63 -15.99 -5.69
N LYS A 192 -11.65 -16.65 -5.14
CA LYS A 192 -12.11 -17.97 -5.60
C LYS A 192 -12.86 -17.95 -6.93
N LEU A 193 -13.38 -16.78 -7.34
CA LEU A 193 -14.12 -16.61 -8.59
C LEU A 193 -13.26 -16.09 -9.74
N LEU A 194 -12.06 -15.55 -9.48
CA LEU A 194 -11.10 -15.11 -10.49
C LEU A 194 -10.41 -16.29 -11.19
N LEU A 195 -11.20 -17.06 -11.95
CA LEU A 195 -10.77 -18.27 -12.67
C LEU A 195 -11.13 -18.17 -14.16
N PRO A 196 -10.37 -18.82 -15.06
CA PRO A 196 -10.72 -18.90 -16.48
C PRO A 196 -12.13 -19.46 -16.68
N GLY A 197 -12.92 -18.81 -17.53
CA GLY A 197 -14.30 -19.18 -17.83
C GLY A 197 -15.36 -18.43 -17.02
N ASN A 198 -14.99 -17.80 -15.90
CA ASN A 198 -15.88 -16.90 -15.18
C ASN A 198 -15.90 -15.49 -15.79
N THR A 199 -16.92 -14.72 -15.45
CA THR A 199 -17.15 -13.34 -15.88
C THR A 199 -17.00 -12.36 -14.71
N ASN A 200 -16.71 -11.10 -15.02
CA ASN A 200 -16.68 -10.03 -14.03
C ASN A 200 -18.04 -9.85 -13.33
N SER A 201 -19.17 -9.99 -14.05
CA SER A 201 -20.51 -9.91 -13.48
C SER A 201 -20.74 -10.92 -12.35
N GLN A 202 -20.26 -12.16 -12.50
CA GLN A 202 -20.37 -13.18 -11.45
C GLN A 202 -19.62 -12.76 -10.16
N VAL A 203 -18.46 -12.13 -10.29
CA VAL A 203 -17.70 -11.60 -9.15
C VAL A 203 -18.47 -10.46 -8.49
N THR A 204 -18.97 -9.50 -9.28
CA THR A 204 -19.76 -8.37 -8.79
C THR A 204 -21.01 -8.83 -8.03
N GLU A 205 -21.77 -9.77 -8.59
CA GLU A 205 -22.96 -10.33 -7.95
C GLU A 205 -22.62 -11.07 -6.66
N ALA A 206 -21.51 -11.81 -6.62
CA ALA A 206 -21.09 -12.53 -5.42
C ALA A 206 -20.68 -11.59 -4.29
N ILE A 207 -19.92 -10.52 -4.59
CA ILE A 207 -19.57 -9.47 -3.63
C ILE A 207 -20.84 -8.80 -3.10
N ALA A 208 -21.78 -8.44 -3.97
CA ALA A 208 -23.05 -7.83 -3.57
C ALA A 208 -23.86 -8.74 -2.62
N LYS A 209 -23.90 -10.05 -2.88
CA LYS A 209 -24.56 -11.02 -1.99
C LYS A 209 -23.91 -11.08 -0.61
N VAL A 210 -22.58 -11.00 -0.54
CA VAL A 210 -21.87 -10.94 0.75
C VAL A 210 -22.23 -9.66 1.49
N ALA A 211 -22.13 -8.50 0.84
CA ALA A 211 -22.47 -7.21 1.44
C ALA A 211 -23.90 -7.20 2.01
N HIS A 212 -24.88 -7.64 1.20
CA HIS A 212 -26.27 -7.76 1.62
C HIS A 212 -26.48 -8.70 2.82
N ALA A 213 -25.70 -9.79 2.92
CA ALA A 213 -25.79 -10.73 4.04
C ALA A 213 -25.32 -10.13 5.37
N PHE A 214 -24.42 -9.14 5.32
CA PHE A 214 -23.96 -8.39 6.48
C PHE A 214 -24.73 -7.08 6.71
N GLY A 215 -25.65 -6.72 5.81
CA GLY A 215 -26.43 -5.48 5.91
C GLY A 215 -25.61 -4.21 5.62
N VAL A 216 -24.53 -4.34 4.84
CA VAL A 216 -23.63 -3.23 4.43
C VAL A 216 -23.68 -2.99 2.94
#